data_AF-A0A355FJZ6-F1
#
_entry.id   AF-A0A355FJZ6-F1
#
_cell.length_a   1.000
_cell.length_b   1.000
_cell.length_c   1.000
_cell.angle_alpha   90.00
_cell.angle_beta   90.00
_cell.angle_gamma   90.00
#
_symmetry.space_group_name_H-M   'P 1'
#
loop_
_entity.id
_entity.type
_entity.pdbx_description
1 polymer ?
#
loop_
_entity_poly.entity_id
_entity_poly.type
_entity_poly.pdbx_seq_one_letter_code
_entity_poly.pdbx_strand_id
1 'polypeptide(L)'
;MVKQKRIVVMALLLGLVLLFAPTLCLSANKLVVWESSGPEEEWVRKMGELYTKETGIVIEVHPVDQLSQPDKLALDGPAGKGADVVVWPHDKLGQTIEQGLLMELPEAKLDLSKFTGSAVEAMKYQGK
;
A
#
# COMPACT_ATOMS: atom_id res chain seq x y z
N MET A 1 -47.36 -27.97 6.66
CA MET A 1 -46.57 -27.25 7.69
C MET A 1 -45.07 -27.15 7.39
N VAL A 2 -44.44 -28.14 6.72
CA VAL A 2 -42.99 -28.15 6.41
C VAL A 2 -42.59 -27.13 5.33
N LYS A 3 -43.43 -26.90 4.32
CA LYS A 3 -43.15 -26.01 3.17
C LYS A 3 -43.07 -24.53 3.57
N GLN A 4 -43.99 -24.09 4.44
CA GLN A 4 -44.02 -22.73 5.00
C GLN A 4 -42.80 -22.44 5.90
N LYS A 5 -42.38 -23.41 6.73
CA LYS A 5 -41.17 -23.28 7.56
C LYS A 5 -39.89 -23.16 6.72
N ARG A 6 -39.80 -23.86 5.58
CA ARG A 6 -38.65 -23.77 4.65
C ARG A 6 -38.56 -22.41 3.95
N ILE A 7 -39.70 -21.83 3.56
CA ILE A 7 -39.75 -20.50 2.92
C ILE A 7 -39.32 -19.40 3.91
N VAL A 8 -39.79 -19.47 5.16
CA VAL A 8 -39.41 -18.50 6.20
C VAL A 8 -37.92 -18.60 6.54
N VAL A 9 -37.35 -19.81 6.62
CA VAL A 9 -35.91 -20.02 6.87
C VAL A 9 -35.04 -19.51 5.71
N MET A 10 -35.45 -19.72 4.44
CA MET A 10 -34.72 -19.15 3.29
C MET A 10 -34.81 -17.63 3.24
N ALA A 11 -35.96 -17.03 3.55
CA ALA A 11 -36.12 -15.58 3.57
C ALA A 11 -35.29 -14.91 4.70
N LEU A 12 -35.19 -15.58 5.86
CA LEU A 12 -34.30 -15.15 6.95
C LEU A 12 -32.82 -15.27 6.58
N LEU A 13 -32.43 -16.35 5.89
CA LEU A 13 -31.06 -16.53 5.39
C LEU A 13 -30.69 -15.48 4.32
N LEU A 14 -31.62 -15.15 3.41
CA LEU A 14 -31.40 -14.12 2.38
C LEU A 14 -31.33 -12.71 2.99
N GLY A 15 -32.16 -12.43 4.00
CA GLY A 15 -32.11 -11.18 4.77
C GLY A 15 -30.82 -11.02 5.60
N LEU A 16 -30.29 -12.12 6.14
CA LEU A 16 -29.01 -12.12 6.87
C LEU A 16 -27.81 -11.86 5.94
N VAL A 17 -27.86 -12.36 4.69
CA VAL A 17 -26.84 -12.10 3.67
C VAL A 17 -26.87 -10.63 3.20
N LEU A 18 -28.05 -10.02 3.09
CA LEU A 18 -28.19 -8.60 2.73
C LEU A 18 -27.67 -7.65 3.83
N LEU A 19 -27.69 -8.05 5.10
CA LEU A 19 -27.12 -7.29 6.21
C LEU A 19 -25.59 -7.41 6.33
N PHE A 20 -24.98 -8.40 5.67
CA PHE A 20 -23.52 -8.62 5.62
C PHE A 20 -22.87 -8.21 4.29
N ALA A 21 -23.64 -7.83 3.27
CA ALA A 21 -23.09 -7.39 1.99
C ALA A 21 -22.21 -6.11 2.07
N PRO A 22 -22.47 -5.11 2.94
CA PRO A 22 -21.65 -3.91 3.00
C PRO A 22 -20.25 -4.12 3.61
N THR A 23 -20.04 -5.20 4.39
CA THR A 23 -18.75 -5.47 5.07
C THR A 23 -17.74 -6.21 4.19
N LEU A 24 -18.11 -6.60 2.97
CA LEU A 24 -17.20 -7.23 2.01
C LEU A 24 -16.44 -6.25 1.10
N CYS A 25 -16.67 -4.94 1.23
CA CYS A 25 -15.75 -3.94 0.68
C CYS A 25 -14.53 -3.81 1.60
N LEU A 26 -13.65 -4.80 1.55
CA LEU A 26 -12.34 -4.78 2.20
C LEU A 26 -11.40 -3.82 1.45
N SER A 27 -11.76 -2.54 1.38
CA SER A 27 -10.81 -1.51 0.96
C SER A 27 -9.78 -1.35 2.05
N ALA A 28 -8.49 -1.36 1.71
CA ALA A 28 -7.44 -1.01 2.66
C ALA A 28 -7.66 0.45 3.09
N ASN A 29 -8.04 0.66 4.35
CA ASN A 29 -8.27 1.99 4.91
C ASN A 29 -6.98 2.66 5.38
N LYS A 30 -5.83 2.01 5.17
CA LYS A 30 -4.53 2.47 5.65
C LYS A 30 -3.41 2.01 4.71
N LEU A 31 -2.40 2.85 4.55
CA LEU A 31 -1.10 2.53 3.95
C LEU A 31 0.02 2.87 4.92
N VAL A 32 1.00 1.98 5.01
CA VAL A 32 2.20 2.12 5.83
C VAL A 32 3.34 2.65 4.96
N VAL A 33 3.93 3.77 5.37
CA VAL A 33 5.09 4.38 4.69
C VAL A 33 6.29 4.33 5.62
N TRP A 34 7.44 3.86 5.13
CA TRP A 34 8.71 3.95 5.86
C TRP A 34 9.55 5.11 5.31
N GLU A 35 9.97 6.00 6.20
CA GLU A 35 10.81 7.16 5.90
C GLU A 35 11.81 7.35 7.05
N SER A 36 12.98 7.93 6.80
CA SER A 36 13.93 8.29 7.86
C SER A 36 13.41 9.42 8.73
N SER A 37 13.74 9.40 10.01
CA SER A 37 13.39 10.53 10.89
C SER A 37 14.04 11.82 10.45
N GLY A 38 13.25 12.90 10.47
CA GLY A 38 13.72 14.22 10.07
C GLY A 38 12.65 15.04 9.34
N PRO A 39 13.07 16.10 8.64
CA PRO A 39 12.18 16.95 7.85
C PRO A 39 11.37 16.18 6.80
N GLU A 40 11.94 15.12 6.22
CA GLU A 40 11.29 14.28 5.23
C GLU A 40 10.11 13.52 5.84
N GLU A 41 10.28 12.93 7.03
CA GLU A 41 9.19 12.29 7.78
C GLU A 41 8.04 13.26 8.04
N GLU A 42 8.35 14.47 8.54
CA GLU A 42 7.35 15.51 8.80
C GLU A 42 6.58 15.91 7.54
N TRP A 43 7.30 16.02 6.42
CA TRP A 43 6.69 16.32 5.12
C TRP A 43 5.75 15.19 4.66
N VAL A 44 6.18 13.93 4.74
CA VAL A 44 5.36 12.77 4.36
C VAL A 44 4.12 12.69 5.24
N ARG A 45 4.24 12.93 6.56
CA ARG A 45 3.08 12.99 7.47
C ARG A 45 2.08 14.05 7.05
N LYS A 46 2.56 15.27 6.76
CA LYS A 46 1.70 16.38 6.32
C LYS A 46 0.99 16.07 5.00
N MET A 47 1.68 15.51 4.02
CA MET A 47 1.06 15.11 2.75
C MET A 47 0.09 13.95 2.95
N GLY A 48 0.43 13.01 3.84
CA GLY A 48 -0.43 11.92 4.24
C GLY A 48 -1.74 12.38 4.87
N GLU A 49 -1.73 13.43 5.69
CA GLU A 49 -2.96 14.05 6.21
C GLU A 49 -3.84 14.63 5.10
N LEU A 50 -3.24 15.29 4.11
CA LEU A 50 -3.98 15.83 2.95
C LEU A 50 -4.59 14.69 2.13
N TYR A 51 -3.80 13.67 1.83
CA TYR A 51 -4.26 12.48 1.11
C TYR A 51 -5.39 11.77 1.88
N THR A 52 -5.27 11.66 3.20
CA THR A 52 -6.30 11.07 4.07
C THR A 52 -7.60 11.89 4.01
N LYS A 53 -7.53 13.22 4.01
CA LYS A 53 -8.71 14.09 3.90
C LYS A 53 -9.43 13.94 2.55
N GLU A 54 -8.67 13.75 1.47
CA GLU A 54 -9.24 13.62 0.11
C GLU A 54 -9.80 12.23 -0.17
N THR A 55 -9.14 11.18 0.33
CA THR A 55 -9.42 9.79 -0.07
C THR A 55 -10.05 8.94 1.04
N GLY A 56 -9.93 9.35 2.30
CA GLY A 56 -10.27 8.55 3.46
C GLY A 56 -9.25 7.46 3.81
N ILE A 57 -8.16 7.31 3.05
CA ILE A 57 -7.11 6.32 3.29
C ILE A 57 -6.06 6.93 4.23
N VAL A 58 -5.88 6.32 5.40
CA VAL A 58 -4.92 6.77 6.41
C VAL A 58 -3.48 6.46 5.98
N ILE A 59 -2.61 7.46 6.01
CA ILE A 59 -1.17 7.25 5.80
C ILE A 59 -0.46 7.16 7.17
N GLU A 60 0.05 5.98 7.51
CA GLU A 60 0.83 5.76 8.73
C GLU A 60 2.33 5.75 8.40
N VAL A 61 3.04 6.77 8.87
CA VAL A 61 4.49 6.90 8.65
C VAL A 61 5.25 6.28 9.83
N HIS A 62 6.17 5.37 9.53
CA HIS A 62 7.10 4.81 10.51
C HIS A 62 8.52 5.31 10.25
N PRO A 63 9.18 5.90 11.25
CA PRO A 63 10.59 6.24 11.15
C PRO A 63 11.45 4.98 11.06
N VAL A 64 12.10 4.78 9.92
CA VAL A 64 13.05 3.69 9.69
C VAL A 64 14.26 4.24 8.95
N ASP A 65 15.45 4.04 9.52
CA ASP A 65 16.72 4.48 8.94
C ASP A 65 16.91 3.95 7.50
N GLN A 66 17.09 4.86 6.55
CA GLN A 66 17.23 4.59 5.11
C GLN A 66 18.32 3.57 4.75
N LEU A 67 19.40 3.45 5.53
CA LEU A 67 20.47 2.50 5.24
C LEU A 67 20.08 1.07 5.63
N SER A 68 19.32 0.92 6.72
CA SER A 68 18.82 -0.37 7.21
C SER A 68 17.49 -0.82 6.59
N GLN A 69 16.77 0.10 5.94
CA GLN A 69 15.41 -0.11 5.47
C GLN A 69 15.27 -1.28 4.46
N PRO A 70 16.18 -1.50 3.49
CA PRO A 70 16.13 -2.67 2.60
C PRO A 70 16.26 -4.02 3.33
N ASP A 71 17.23 -4.13 4.25
CA ASP A 71 17.44 -5.37 5.02
C ASP A 71 16.24 -5.66 5.93
N LYS A 72 15.68 -4.60 6.55
CA LYS A 72 14.45 -4.71 7.33
C LYS A 72 13.27 -5.14 6.46
N LEU A 73 13.14 -4.61 5.25
CA LEU A 73 12.09 -5.01 4.31
C LEU A 73 12.23 -6.48 3.90
N ALA A 74 13.46 -6.96 3.69
CA ALA A 74 13.73 -8.36 3.38
C ALA A 74 13.27 -9.31 4.51
N LEU A 75 13.39 -8.88 5.76
CA LEU A 75 12.96 -9.65 6.93
C LEU A 75 11.44 -9.54 7.17
N ASP A 76 10.90 -8.33 7.14
CA ASP A 76 9.52 -8.05 7.54
C ASP A 76 8.51 -8.21 6.40
N GLY A 77 8.93 -7.99 5.15
CA GLY A 77 8.09 -8.07 3.96
C GLY A 77 7.39 -9.43 3.82
N PRO A 78 8.13 -10.55 3.74
CA PRO A 78 7.55 -11.89 3.67
C PRO A 78 6.67 -12.26 4.88
N ALA A 79 6.89 -11.62 6.03
CA ALA A 79 6.11 -11.81 7.24
C ALA A 79 4.83 -10.93 7.29
N GLY A 80 4.56 -10.13 6.26
CA GLY A 80 3.42 -9.21 6.22
C GLY A 80 3.54 -8.01 7.17
N LYS A 81 4.77 -7.67 7.57
CA LYS A 81 5.09 -6.56 8.48
C LYS A 81 5.87 -5.43 7.80
N GLY A 82 6.14 -5.57 6.50
CA GLY A 82 6.78 -4.55 5.69
C GLY A 82 5.90 -3.32 5.48
N ALA A 83 6.48 -2.26 4.92
CA ALA A 83 5.72 -1.11 4.44
C ALA A 83 4.96 -1.41 3.15
N ASP A 84 3.95 -0.60 2.87
CA ASP A 84 3.34 -0.53 1.53
C ASP A 84 4.18 0.37 0.60
N VAL A 85 4.79 1.42 1.14
CA VAL A 85 5.68 2.33 0.42
C VAL A 85 6.95 2.56 1.23
N VAL A 86 8.09 2.51 0.55
CA VAL A 86 9.43 2.74 1.14
C VAL A 86 10.08 3.95 0.49
N VAL A 87 10.90 4.66 1.26
CA VAL A 87 11.63 5.83 0.79
C VAL A 87 13.09 5.75 1.25
N TRP A 88 13.99 5.73 0.26
CA TRP A 88 15.44 5.69 0.43
C TRP A 88 16.14 6.12 -0.87
N PRO A 89 17.47 6.31 -0.86
CA PRO A 89 18.25 6.60 -2.07
C PRO A 89 18.18 5.51 -3.16
N HIS A 90 18.09 5.94 -4.42
CA HIS A 90 17.88 5.06 -5.58
C HIS A 90 18.93 3.95 -5.78
N ASP A 91 20.13 4.07 -5.20
CA ASP A 91 21.19 3.05 -5.33
C ASP A 91 20.81 1.69 -4.74
N LYS A 92 19.78 1.61 -3.90
CA LYS A 92 19.26 0.35 -3.34
C LYS A 92 18.29 -0.37 -4.26
N LEU A 93 17.74 0.30 -5.27
CA LEU A 93 16.63 -0.20 -6.09
C LEU A 93 16.94 -1.57 -6.72
N GLY A 94 18.07 -1.68 -7.41
CA GLY A 94 18.41 -2.91 -8.15
C GLY A 94 18.54 -4.14 -7.25
N GLN A 95 19.24 -4.02 -6.11
CA GLN A 95 19.36 -5.12 -5.15
C GLN A 95 17.99 -5.53 -4.60
N THR A 96 17.14 -4.57 -4.21
CA THR A 96 15.84 -4.84 -3.61
C THR A 96 14.85 -5.45 -4.62
N ILE A 97 14.96 -5.09 -5.91
CA ILE A 97 14.20 -5.73 -7.00
C ILE A 97 14.65 -7.18 -7.20
N GLU A 98 15.96 -7.45 -7.25
CA GLU A 98 16.49 -8.82 -7.40
C GLU A 98 16.10 -9.73 -6.23
N GLN A 99 15.86 -9.16 -5.05
CA GLN A 99 15.30 -9.88 -3.88
C GLN A 99 13.79 -10.13 -3.98
N GLY A 100 13.09 -9.58 -4.98
CA GLY A 100 11.65 -9.74 -5.18
C GLY A 100 10.79 -8.95 -4.19
N LEU A 101 11.33 -7.89 -3.58
CA LEU A 101 10.67 -7.15 -2.51
C LEU A 101 9.91 -5.91 -3.00
N LEU A 102 10.14 -5.48 -4.24
CA LEU A 102 9.46 -4.32 -4.84
C LEU A 102 8.61 -4.75 -6.04
N MET A 103 7.45 -4.11 -6.16
CA MET A 103 6.56 -4.28 -7.30
C MET A 103 6.91 -3.25 -8.39
N GLU A 104 6.97 -3.70 -9.64
CA GLU A 104 7.08 -2.82 -10.81
C GLU A 104 5.86 -1.89 -10.89
N LEU A 105 6.10 -0.58 -11.01
CA LEU A 105 5.03 0.40 -11.24
C LEU A 105 4.76 0.50 -12.75
N PRO A 106 3.54 0.19 -13.23
CA PRO A 106 3.26 0.23 -14.66
C PRO A 106 3.37 1.66 -15.20
N GLU A 107 4.31 1.91 -16.12
CA GLU A 107 4.53 3.26 -16.69
C GLU A 107 3.26 3.88 -17.28
N ALA A 108 2.37 3.07 -17.86
CA ALA A 108 1.09 3.53 -18.40
C ALA A 108 0.15 4.17 -17.37
N LYS A 109 0.40 3.96 -16.07
CA LYS A 109 -0.34 4.58 -14.95
C LYS A 109 0.36 5.81 -14.38
N LEU A 110 1.55 6.15 -14.88
CA LEU A 110 2.37 7.24 -14.38
C LEU A 110 2.41 8.39 -15.38
N ASP A 111 2.29 9.61 -14.87
CA ASP A 111 2.54 10.82 -15.65
C ASP A 111 4.02 11.21 -15.51
N LEU A 112 4.88 10.56 -16.29
CA LEU A 112 6.33 10.77 -16.25
C LEU A 112 6.77 12.18 -16.70
N SER A 113 5.88 12.93 -17.38
CA SER A 113 6.17 14.30 -17.82
C SER A 113 6.41 15.28 -16.66
N LYS A 114 5.97 14.90 -15.45
CA LYS A 114 6.17 15.65 -14.20
C LYS A 114 7.55 15.48 -13.58
N PHE A 115 8.37 14.56 -14.08
CA PHE A 115 9.68 14.23 -13.51
C PHE A 115 10.80 14.57 -14.50
N THR A 116 12.01 14.81 -13.97
CA THR A 116 13.19 14.97 -14.82
C THR A 116 13.59 13.62 -15.41
N GLY A 117 14.16 13.62 -16.62
CA GLY A 117 14.61 12.38 -17.27
C GLY A 117 15.64 11.61 -16.43
N SER A 118 16.53 12.32 -15.71
CA SER A 118 17.50 11.70 -14.81
C SER A 118 16.86 11.02 -13.60
N ALA A 119 15.78 11.60 -13.04
CA ALA A 119 15.08 10.98 -11.92
C ALA A 119 14.31 9.73 -12.35
N VAL A 120 13.70 9.77 -13.54
CA VAL A 120 13.03 8.59 -14.11
C VAL A 120 14.05 7.49 -14.35
N GLU A 121 15.17 7.79 -15.01
CA GLU A 121 16.21 6.79 -15.30
C GLU A 121 16.82 6.19 -14.04
N ALA A 122 17.04 7.00 -12.99
CA ALA A 122 17.54 6.52 -11.71
C ALA A 122 16.58 5.54 -11.01
N MET A 123 15.29 5.59 -11.34
CA MET A 123 14.27 4.70 -10.81
C MET A 123 13.93 3.53 -11.75
N LYS A 124 14.71 3.33 -12.82
CA LYS A 124 14.60 2.16 -13.69
C LYS A 124 15.67 1.12 -13.37
N TYR A 125 15.30 -0.14 -13.49
CA TYR A 125 16.20 -1.28 -13.39
C TYR A 125 15.97 -2.23 -14.57
N GLN A 126 17.02 -2.51 -15.34
CA GLN A 126 16.93 -3.32 -16.58
C GLN A 126 15.86 -2.80 -17.58
N GLY A 127 15.68 -1.48 -17.63
CA GLY A 127 14.73 -0.81 -18.54
C GLY A 127 13.27 -0.83 -18.09
N LYS A 128 13.02 -1.24 -16.85
CA LYS A 128 11.70 -1.28 -16.19
C LYS A 128 11.64 -0.35 -15.00
#